data_AF-A0A3N2Q4F0-F1
#
_entry.id   AF-A0A3N2Q4F0-F1
#
_cell.length_a   1.000
_cell.length_b   1.000
_cell.length_c   1.000
_cell.angle_alpha   90.00
_cell.angle_beta   90.00
_cell.angle_gamma   90.00
#
_symmetry.space_group_name_H-M   'P 1'
#
loop_
_entity.id
_entity.type
_entity.pdbx_description
1 polymer ?
#
loop_
_entity_poly.entity_id
_entity_poly.type
_entity_poly.pdbx_seq_one_letter_code
_entity_poly.pdbx_strand_id
1 'polypeptide(L)'
;MDIWTGRKEAKLNDPSDDEDGNRALEGLRVDSGVGVVVVEPQAGADESGSLEDLIPSGAPVYESYGRVKPPEEESGQFYSNLEYVKKGPGGTDLPFDEALEFLEDISHDIYYGEKIAENPDTVQALLCLMVQRGEEEEGEGEEPTTSDRDDATASPPPRNQQAASIVAAALQNNPPAARMVGDAWPSLMESTCTGPQGRGFPLRDGFYAPFAPLDPSARRDVPAAQVKARVGALSSLLRSPAVRDDFLASGGMDRLLEALTGAAGGGAWMGVQRKVGHLLLDHFLDEESGATKGLWPVFRASEPDAAKRKLGREADEKWIEAVRVVRERDGGNDGEHWSVAVLRELEGHHAAQLKGLPKEEL
;
A
#
# COMPACT_ATOMS: atom_id res chain seq x y z
N MET A 1 -7.53 -15.81 -37.35
CA MET A 1 -6.28 -16.58 -37.48
C MET A 1 -6.58 -17.71 -38.43
N ASP A 2 -5.91 -17.75 -39.59
CA ASP A 2 -6.08 -18.84 -40.55
C ASP A 2 -5.32 -20.08 -40.05
N ILE A 3 -6.06 -21.18 -39.88
CA ILE A 3 -5.58 -22.43 -39.30
C ILE A 3 -4.63 -23.22 -40.21
N TRP A 4 -4.49 -22.87 -41.49
CA TRP A 4 -3.56 -23.54 -42.41
C TRP A 4 -2.29 -22.74 -42.68
N THR A 5 -2.29 -21.43 -42.42
CA THR A 5 -1.13 -20.55 -42.69
C THR A 5 -0.55 -19.89 -41.43
N GLY A 6 -1.22 -19.99 -40.28
CA GLY A 6 -0.69 -19.53 -38.99
C GLY A 6 -0.52 -18.01 -38.84
N ARG A 7 -0.99 -17.21 -39.80
CA ARG A 7 -0.91 -15.75 -39.74
C ARG A 7 -2.15 -15.14 -39.08
N LYS A 8 -1.93 -14.17 -38.18
CA LYS A 8 -2.98 -13.33 -37.60
C LYS A 8 -3.21 -12.15 -38.55
N GLU A 9 -4.28 -12.21 -39.35
CA GLU A 9 -4.75 -11.06 -40.11
C GLU A 9 -5.57 -10.14 -39.20
N ALA A 10 -5.32 -8.83 -39.27
CA ALA A 10 -6.10 -7.82 -38.58
C ALA A 10 -7.49 -7.74 -39.23
N LYS A 11 -8.55 -7.86 -38.43
CA LYS A 11 -9.94 -7.72 -38.91
C LYS A 11 -10.13 -6.26 -39.34
N LEU A 12 -10.25 -6.04 -40.64
CA LEU A 12 -10.67 -4.76 -41.20
C LEU A 12 -12.14 -4.57 -40.81
N ASN A 13 -12.48 -3.47 -40.15
CA ASN A 13 -13.85 -3.15 -39.79
C ASN A 13 -14.58 -2.76 -41.09
N ASP A 14 -15.41 -3.65 -41.63
CA ASP A 14 -16.24 -3.37 -42.81
C ASP A 14 -17.57 -2.76 -42.33
N PRO A 15 -17.88 -1.50 -42.66
CA PRO A 15 -19.13 -0.85 -42.25
C PRO A 15 -20.39 -1.43 -42.91
N SER A 16 -20.29 -2.55 -43.63
CA SER A 16 -21.44 -3.31 -44.14
C SER A 16 -21.85 -4.50 -43.26
N ASP A 17 -21.13 -4.79 -42.16
CA ASP A 17 -21.53 -5.78 -41.14
C ASP A 17 -22.70 -5.28 -40.25
N ASP A 18 -23.14 -4.04 -40.41
CA ASP A 18 -24.27 -3.43 -39.66
C ASP A 18 -25.65 -3.59 -40.34
N GLU A 19 -25.74 -4.20 -41.53
CA GLU A 19 -27.01 -4.28 -42.28
C GLU A 19 -27.67 -5.67 -42.38
N ASP A 20 -27.07 -6.73 -41.82
CA ASP A 20 -27.74 -8.03 -41.69
C ASP A 20 -28.00 -8.37 -40.22
N GLY A 21 -29.10 -7.78 -39.72
CA GLY A 21 -29.68 -8.07 -38.42
C GLY A 21 -29.87 -9.55 -38.21
N ASN A 22 -29.10 -10.12 -37.28
CA ASN A 22 -29.25 -11.48 -36.81
C ASN A 22 -30.57 -11.58 -36.02
N ARG A 23 -31.70 -11.70 -36.72
CA ARG A 23 -33.07 -11.93 -36.22
C ARG A 23 -33.26 -13.26 -35.45
N ALA A 24 -32.16 -13.88 -35.00
CA ALA A 24 -32.15 -15.06 -34.14
C ALA A 24 -32.02 -14.71 -32.65
N LEU A 25 -31.89 -13.43 -32.29
CA LEU A 25 -31.75 -12.98 -30.89
C LEU A 25 -32.90 -12.09 -30.38
N GLU A 26 -33.86 -11.70 -31.24
CA GLU A 26 -35.11 -11.08 -30.79
C GLU A 26 -36.09 -12.17 -30.33
N GLY A 27 -36.13 -12.43 -29.02
CA GLY A 27 -37.15 -13.31 -28.43
C GLY A 27 -36.70 -14.20 -27.27
N LEU A 28 -35.47 -14.07 -26.76
CA LEU A 28 -35.15 -14.68 -25.48
C LEU A 28 -35.85 -13.91 -24.36
N ARG A 29 -36.74 -14.57 -23.63
CA ARG A 29 -37.34 -14.01 -22.42
C ARG A 29 -36.24 -13.73 -21.41
N VAL A 30 -35.93 -12.46 -21.21
CA VAL A 30 -35.16 -12.00 -20.05
C VAL A 30 -36.06 -12.19 -18.84
N ASP A 31 -35.64 -13.03 -17.90
CA ASP A 31 -36.39 -13.26 -16.67
C ASP A 31 -36.48 -11.93 -15.90
N SER A 32 -37.70 -11.49 -15.64
CA SER A 32 -38.05 -10.16 -15.13
C SER A 32 -37.68 -10.00 -13.64
N GLY A 33 -36.38 -9.95 -13.34
CA GLY A 33 -35.87 -9.88 -11.96
C GLY A 33 -35.02 -8.65 -11.61
N VAL A 34 -34.54 -7.88 -12.60
CA VAL A 34 -33.72 -6.68 -12.33
C VAL A 34 -34.33 -5.50 -13.08
N GLY A 35 -35.17 -4.74 -12.38
CA GLY A 35 -35.67 -3.46 -12.84
C GLY A 35 -34.52 -2.46 -12.94
N VAL A 36 -33.87 -2.39 -14.10
CA VAL A 36 -33.02 -1.26 -14.45
C VAL A 36 -33.96 -0.07 -14.64
N VAL A 37 -34.02 0.81 -13.64
CA VAL A 37 -34.64 2.13 -13.81
C VAL A 37 -33.71 2.94 -14.70
N VAL A 38 -33.92 2.87 -16.01
CA VAL A 38 -33.35 3.81 -16.96
C VAL A 38 -34.11 5.11 -16.77
N VAL A 39 -33.52 6.07 -16.05
CA VAL A 39 -34.00 7.45 -16.07
C VAL A 39 -33.49 8.05 -17.38
N GLU A 40 -34.38 8.20 -18.36
CA GLU A 40 -34.09 9.04 -19.52
C GLU A 40 -33.83 10.47 -19.03
N PRO A 41 -32.68 11.08 -19.32
CA PRO A 41 -32.46 12.48 -18.97
C PRO A 41 -33.39 13.31 -19.85
N GLN A 42 -34.40 13.95 -19.23
CA GLN A 42 -35.10 15.04 -19.88
C GLN A 42 -34.08 16.14 -20.18
N ALA A 43 -33.82 16.37 -21.46
CA ALA A 43 -33.06 17.52 -21.93
C ALA A 43 -33.77 18.80 -21.47
N GLY A 44 -33.24 19.46 -20.43
CA GLY A 44 -33.75 20.76 -20.00
C GLY A 44 -33.58 21.15 -18.52
N ALA A 45 -32.57 20.66 -17.80
CA ALA A 45 -32.26 21.16 -16.45
C ALA A 45 -30.76 21.51 -16.34
N ASP A 46 -30.50 22.69 -15.81
CA ASP A 46 -29.21 23.39 -15.83
C ASP A 46 -28.06 22.60 -15.19
N GLU A 47 -26.90 22.60 -15.87
CA GLU A 47 -25.64 21.94 -15.49
C GLU A 47 -24.94 22.67 -14.32
N SER A 48 -25.49 22.61 -13.11
CA SER A 48 -24.82 23.16 -11.91
C SER A 48 -25.10 22.41 -10.61
N GLY A 49 -25.73 21.24 -10.67
CA GLY A 49 -25.94 20.39 -9.49
C GLY A 49 -24.86 19.33 -9.38
N SER A 50 -24.18 19.28 -8.25
CA SER A 50 -23.32 18.14 -7.89
C SER A 50 -24.19 16.86 -7.83
N LEU A 51 -23.61 15.69 -8.09
CA LEU A 51 -24.31 14.40 -7.92
C LEU A 51 -24.90 14.21 -6.51
N GLU A 52 -24.41 14.97 -5.53
CA GLU A 52 -24.89 15.02 -4.15
C GLU A 52 -26.27 15.68 -4.03
N ASP A 53 -26.63 16.61 -4.94
CA ASP A 53 -27.95 17.26 -4.98
C ASP A 53 -29.06 16.32 -5.50
N LEU A 54 -28.68 15.20 -6.11
CA LEU A 54 -29.61 14.19 -6.64
C LEU A 54 -29.90 13.05 -5.65
N ILE A 55 -29.18 12.97 -4.52
CA ILE A 55 -29.40 11.93 -3.50
C ILE A 55 -30.50 12.40 -2.54
N PRO A 56 -31.67 11.74 -2.49
CA PRO A 56 -32.73 12.12 -1.59
C PRO A 56 -32.24 12.13 -0.13
N SER A 57 -32.57 13.19 0.61
CA SER A 57 -32.28 13.25 2.05
C SER A 57 -32.87 12.02 2.76
N GLY A 58 -32.01 11.24 3.41
CA GLY A 58 -32.39 9.97 4.06
C GLY A 58 -32.19 8.71 3.22
N ALA A 59 -31.62 8.81 2.02
CA ALA A 59 -31.13 7.63 1.30
C ALA A 59 -30.05 6.91 2.15
N PRO A 60 -30.10 5.57 2.29
CA PRO A 60 -29.04 4.82 2.95
C PRO A 60 -27.70 5.13 2.30
N VAL A 61 -26.66 5.37 3.09
CA VAL A 61 -25.29 5.47 2.59
C VAL A 61 -24.92 4.10 2.01
N TYR A 62 -24.89 4.00 0.69
CA TYR A 62 -24.51 2.77 0.01
C TYR A 62 -22.99 2.63 0.06
N GLU A 63 -22.51 1.54 0.66
CA GLU A 63 -21.09 1.20 0.62
C GLU A 63 -20.73 0.72 -0.79
N SER A 64 -19.85 1.45 -1.47
CA SER A 64 -19.52 1.23 -2.89
C SER A 64 -18.91 -0.15 -3.19
N TYR A 65 -18.37 -0.82 -2.17
CA TYR A 65 -17.67 -2.11 -2.30
C TYR A 65 -18.58 -3.34 -2.18
N GLY A 66 -19.86 -3.19 -1.79
CA GLY A 66 -20.78 -4.32 -1.62
C GLY A 66 -20.31 -5.35 -0.58
N ARG A 67 -21.06 -6.44 -0.41
CA ARG A 67 -20.59 -7.57 0.43
C ARG A 67 -19.60 -8.41 -0.36
N VAL A 68 -18.41 -8.62 0.19
CA VAL A 68 -17.45 -9.58 -0.35
C VAL A 68 -18.08 -10.97 -0.35
N LYS A 69 -18.11 -11.61 -1.52
CA LYS A 69 -18.65 -12.96 -1.65
C LYS A 69 -17.59 -13.96 -1.24
N PRO A 70 -17.94 -14.99 -0.44
CA PRO A 70 -17.03 -16.09 -0.21
C PRO A 70 -16.75 -16.83 -1.53
N PRO A 71 -15.59 -17.50 -1.64
CA PRO A 71 -15.32 -18.40 -2.76
C PRO A 71 -16.32 -19.57 -2.76
N GLU A 72 -16.45 -20.25 -3.90
CA GLU A 72 -17.37 -21.39 -4.04
C GLU A 72 -17.06 -22.52 -3.06
N GLU A 73 -15.77 -22.74 -2.79
CA GLU A 73 -15.28 -23.66 -1.75
C GLU A 73 -14.29 -22.91 -0.85
N GLU A 74 -14.64 -22.78 0.44
CA GLU A 74 -13.70 -22.24 1.43
C GLU A 74 -12.57 -23.22 1.72
N SER A 75 -11.36 -22.71 1.78
CA SER A 75 -10.18 -23.51 2.12
C SER A 75 -10.15 -23.80 3.62
N GLY A 76 -10.40 -25.06 4.02
CA GLY A 76 -10.20 -25.48 5.41
C GLY A 76 -8.74 -25.36 5.87
N GLN A 77 -7.79 -25.41 4.93
CA GLN A 77 -6.36 -25.20 5.19
C GLN A 77 -6.08 -23.75 5.61
N PHE A 78 -6.82 -22.77 5.07
CA PHE A 78 -6.66 -21.36 5.44
C PHE A 78 -6.80 -21.15 6.95
N TYR A 79 -7.91 -21.60 7.55
CA TYR A 79 -8.14 -21.41 8.98
C TYR A 79 -7.12 -22.18 9.84
N SER A 80 -6.64 -23.32 9.36
CA SER A 80 -5.60 -24.11 10.04
C SER A 80 -4.26 -23.35 10.05
N ASN A 81 -3.85 -22.78 8.92
CA ASN A 81 -2.64 -21.96 8.78
C ASN A 81 -2.75 -20.64 9.56
N LEU A 82 -3.93 -20.01 9.57
CA LEU A 82 -4.21 -18.78 10.31
C LEU A 82 -4.01 -18.98 11.83
N GLU A 83 -4.57 -20.07 12.35
CA GLU A 83 -4.43 -20.46 13.76
C GLU A 83 -2.98 -20.83 14.11
N TYR A 84 -2.24 -21.39 13.15
CA TYR A 84 -0.84 -21.73 13.32
C TYR A 84 0.03 -20.46 13.44
N VAL A 85 -0.13 -19.50 12.53
CA VAL A 85 0.57 -18.20 12.60
C VAL A 85 0.24 -17.46 13.89
N LYS A 86 -1.01 -17.50 14.33
CA LYS A 86 -1.45 -16.90 15.60
C LYS A 86 -0.72 -17.47 16.82
N LYS A 87 -0.47 -18.78 16.86
CA LYS A 87 0.25 -19.44 17.97
C LYS A 87 1.76 -19.18 17.94
N GLY A 88 2.29 -18.78 16.79
CA GLY A 88 3.72 -18.57 16.58
C GLY A 88 4.50 -19.89 16.41
N PRO A 89 5.82 -19.79 16.18
CA PRO A 89 6.69 -20.92 15.80
C PRO A 89 6.88 -22.01 16.88
N GLY A 90 6.24 -21.88 18.05
CA GLY A 90 6.32 -22.83 19.17
C GLY A 90 5.16 -23.83 19.27
N GLY A 91 4.18 -23.78 18.35
CA GLY A 91 3.06 -24.73 18.29
C GLY A 91 3.40 -25.96 17.42
N THR A 92 2.94 -27.15 17.79
CA THR A 92 3.29 -28.44 17.13
C THR A 92 2.69 -28.66 15.73
N ASP A 93 3.28 -29.64 15.01
CA ASP A 93 2.86 -30.42 13.83
C ASP A 93 2.86 -29.83 12.40
N LEU A 94 2.83 -28.52 12.19
CA LEU A 94 2.99 -27.91 10.84
C LEU A 94 4.26 -27.06 10.80
N PRO A 95 5.09 -27.08 9.74
CA PRO A 95 6.19 -26.13 9.62
C PRO A 95 5.66 -24.69 9.50
N PHE A 96 6.14 -23.78 10.37
CA PHE A 96 5.73 -22.37 10.38
C PHE A 96 5.94 -21.64 9.06
N ASP A 97 6.99 -22.02 8.34
CA ASP A 97 7.30 -21.45 7.03
C ASP A 97 6.27 -21.86 5.97
N GLU A 98 5.75 -23.10 6.02
CA GLU A 98 4.69 -23.56 5.11
C GLU A 98 3.36 -22.83 5.37
N ALA A 99 3.05 -22.53 6.63
CA ALA A 99 1.86 -21.73 6.97
C ALA A 99 1.97 -20.30 6.42
N LEU A 100 3.16 -19.68 6.54
CA LEU A 100 3.39 -18.33 6.00
C LEU A 100 3.33 -18.32 4.47
N GLU A 101 3.94 -19.30 3.81
CA GLU A 101 3.89 -19.43 2.35
C GLU A 101 2.45 -19.59 1.85
N PHE A 102 1.67 -20.49 2.46
CA PHE A 102 0.26 -20.67 2.12
C PHE A 102 -0.55 -19.37 2.29
N LEU A 103 -0.33 -18.65 3.40
CA LEU A 103 -1.04 -17.40 3.66
C LEU A 103 -0.61 -16.28 2.71
N GLU A 104 0.67 -16.22 2.33
CA GLU A 104 1.16 -15.27 1.34
C GLU A 104 0.43 -15.47 0.01
N ASP A 105 0.33 -16.73 -0.44
CA ASP A 105 -0.34 -17.10 -1.69
C ASP A 105 -1.83 -16.75 -1.69
N ILE A 106 -2.56 -16.94 -0.59
CA ILE A 106 -4.02 -16.73 -0.57
C ILE A 106 -4.44 -15.30 -0.16
N SER A 107 -3.54 -14.53 0.46
CA SER A 107 -3.85 -13.21 1.03
C SER A 107 -4.26 -12.13 0.02
N HIS A 108 -3.94 -12.30 -1.26
CA HIS A 108 -4.34 -11.36 -2.32
C HIS A 108 -5.83 -11.46 -2.71
N ASP A 109 -6.49 -12.54 -2.31
CA ASP A 109 -7.93 -12.67 -2.47
C ASP A 109 -8.66 -11.79 -1.44
N ILE A 110 -9.62 -10.99 -1.91
CA ILE A 110 -10.31 -10.01 -1.08
C ILE A 110 -11.07 -10.64 0.10
N TYR A 111 -11.63 -11.85 -0.07
CA TYR A 111 -12.32 -12.57 1.01
C TYR A 111 -11.33 -13.05 2.06
N TYR A 112 -10.24 -13.70 1.65
CA TYR A 112 -9.25 -14.20 2.60
C TYR A 112 -8.45 -13.07 3.26
N GLY A 113 -8.18 -11.98 2.55
CA GLY A 113 -7.61 -10.77 3.12
C GLY A 113 -8.49 -10.15 4.21
N GLU A 114 -9.82 -10.14 3.99
CA GLU A 114 -10.79 -9.72 5.02
C GLU A 114 -10.77 -10.67 6.22
N LYS A 115 -10.70 -11.99 6.00
CA LYS A 115 -10.61 -12.98 7.09
C LYS A 115 -9.33 -12.92 7.91
N ILE A 116 -8.20 -12.53 7.29
CA ILE A 116 -6.97 -12.23 8.02
C ILE A 116 -7.18 -11.01 8.92
N ALA A 117 -7.76 -9.93 8.39
CA ALA A 117 -7.98 -8.68 9.12
C ALA A 117 -9.04 -8.79 10.24
N GLU A 118 -10.01 -9.69 10.10
CA GLU A 118 -11.04 -9.97 11.12
C GLU A 118 -10.44 -10.57 12.41
N ASN A 119 -9.22 -11.13 12.35
CA ASN A 119 -8.56 -11.74 13.50
C ASN A 119 -7.40 -10.87 14.03
N PRO A 120 -7.63 -10.03 15.06
CA PRO A 120 -6.61 -9.09 15.54
C PRO A 120 -5.36 -9.80 16.11
N ASP A 121 -5.50 -11.00 16.67
CA ASP A 121 -4.37 -11.77 17.17
C ASP A 121 -3.44 -12.22 16.02
N THR A 122 -4.01 -12.62 14.88
CA THR A 122 -3.23 -12.96 13.68
C THR A 122 -2.56 -11.72 13.10
N VAL A 123 -3.28 -10.60 13.02
CA VAL A 123 -2.70 -9.32 12.58
C VAL A 123 -1.53 -8.91 13.49
N GLN A 124 -1.71 -9.02 14.81
CA GLN A 124 -0.63 -8.78 15.78
C GLN A 124 0.56 -9.70 15.53
N ALA A 125 0.35 -11.00 15.33
CA ALA A 125 1.43 -11.95 15.07
C ALA A 125 2.21 -11.59 13.81
N LEU A 126 1.52 -11.25 12.71
CA LEU A 126 2.14 -10.82 11.45
C LEU A 126 2.91 -9.50 11.62
N LEU A 127 2.34 -8.50 12.32
CA LEU A 127 3.04 -7.26 12.62
C LEU A 127 4.28 -7.49 13.48
N CYS A 128 4.20 -8.40 14.47
CA CYS A 128 5.34 -8.79 15.29
C CYS A 128 6.45 -9.44 14.47
N LEU A 129 6.13 -10.38 13.58
CA LEU A 129 7.10 -11.00 12.67
C LEU A 129 7.73 -9.97 11.75
N MET A 130 6.92 -9.06 11.20
CA MET A 130 7.38 -8.00 10.31
C MET A 130 8.43 -7.12 10.99
N VAL A 131 8.23 -6.75 12.26
CA VAL A 131 9.13 -5.84 13.00
C VAL A 131 10.35 -6.54 13.61
N GLN A 132 10.33 -7.88 13.73
CA GLN A 132 11.50 -8.65 14.15
C GLN A 132 12.68 -8.39 13.19
N ARG A 133 13.81 -8.01 13.76
CA ARG A 133 15.08 -7.97 13.05
C ARG A 133 15.57 -9.40 12.97
N GLY A 134 15.84 -9.89 11.75
CA GLY A 134 16.47 -11.18 11.59
C GLY A 134 17.77 -11.17 12.37
N GLU A 135 17.92 -12.08 13.32
CA GLU A 135 19.25 -12.58 13.63
C GLU A 135 19.59 -13.42 12.39
N GLU A 136 20.33 -12.83 11.45
CA GLU A 136 21.05 -13.64 10.48
C GLU A 136 21.88 -14.61 11.33
N GLU A 137 21.55 -15.91 11.24
CA GLU A 137 22.56 -16.92 11.56
C GLU A 137 23.80 -16.51 10.77
N GLU A 138 24.94 -16.41 11.46
CA GLU A 138 26.25 -16.16 10.87
C GLU A 138 26.57 -17.30 9.89
N GLY A 139 25.99 -17.23 8.70
CA GLY A 139 26.15 -18.14 7.60
C GLY A 139 26.42 -17.29 6.38
N GLU A 140 27.65 -17.35 5.88
CA GLU A 140 28.12 -16.71 4.66
C GLU A 140 27.25 -17.18 3.47
N GLY A 141 26.13 -16.51 3.24
CA GLY A 141 25.25 -16.73 2.09
C GLY A 141 25.18 -15.44 1.30
N GLU A 142 25.74 -15.44 0.09
CA GLU A 142 25.63 -14.35 -0.86
C GLU A 142 24.16 -13.94 -1.05
N GLU A 143 23.90 -12.63 -1.08
CA GLU A 143 22.58 -12.10 -1.43
C GLU A 143 22.11 -12.70 -2.76
N PRO A 144 20.90 -13.30 -2.83
CA PRO A 144 20.36 -13.71 -4.11
C PRO A 144 20.01 -12.46 -4.90
N THR A 145 20.84 -12.16 -5.91
CA THR A 145 20.55 -11.14 -6.90
C THR A 145 19.26 -11.50 -7.61
N THR A 146 18.32 -10.57 -7.66
CA THR A 146 17.06 -10.72 -8.37
C THR A 146 17.30 -10.97 -9.86
N SER A 147 17.11 -12.20 -10.31
CA SER A 147 16.78 -12.52 -11.71
C SER A 147 15.96 -13.80 -11.72
N ASP A 148 14.73 -13.68 -12.24
CA ASP A 148 13.89 -14.75 -12.76
C ASP A 148 13.52 -15.91 -11.81
N ARG A 149 12.25 -15.93 -11.41
CA ARG A 149 11.56 -16.94 -10.58
C ARG A 149 11.41 -18.30 -11.29
N ASP A 150 12.49 -18.87 -11.80
CA ASP A 150 12.49 -20.20 -12.44
C ASP A 150 13.56 -21.14 -11.86
N ASP A 151 14.17 -20.82 -10.71
CA ASP A 151 15.13 -21.71 -10.06
C ASP A 151 14.58 -22.29 -8.75
N ALA A 152 14.32 -23.59 -8.75
CA ALA A 152 13.82 -24.39 -7.62
C ALA A 152 14.85 -24.55 -6.48
N THR A 153 15.86 -23.67 -6.42
CA THR A 153 16.98 -23.68 -5.47
C THR A 153 17.08 -22.39 -4.65
N ALA A 154 16.17 -21.42 -4.85
CA ALA A 154 16.13 -20.21 -4.05
C ALA A 154 15.64 -20.52 -2.62
N SER A 155 16.41 -20.08 -1.62
CA SER A 155 15.99 -20.12 -0.22
C SER A 155 14.67 -19.32 -0.06
N PRO A 156 13.70 -19.81 0.73
CA PRO A 156 12.45 -19.11 0.94
C PRO A 156 12.70 -17.70 1.51
N PRO A 157 11.86 -16.71 1.17
CA PRO A 157 12.02 -15.36 1.70
C PRO A 157 11.97 -15.37 3.24
N PRO A 158 12.76 -14.51 3.91
CA PRO A 158 12.74 -14.41 5.37
C PRO A 158 11.31 -14.17 5.90
N ARG A 159 10.97 -14.78 7.03
CA ARG A 159 9.63 -14.70 7.67
C ARG A 159 9.10 -13.27 7.84
N ASN A 160 10.00 -12.33 8.12
CA ASN A 160 9.64 -10.91 8.28
C ASN A 160 9.21 -10.25 6.96
N GLN A 161 9.77 -10.67 5.82
CA GLN A 161 9.37 -10.26 4.48
C GLN A 161 8.03 -10.87 4.12
N GLN A 162 7.85 -12.18 4.34
CA GLN A 162 6.57 -12.87 4.09
C GLN A 162 5.44 -12.27 4.91
N ALA A 163 5.66 -12.02 6.21
CA ALA A 163 4.66 -11.38 7.07
C ALA A 163 4.26 -9.99 6.54
N ALA A 164 5.24 -9.21 6.07
CA ALA A 164 4.97 -7.91 5.45
C ALA A 164 4.19 -8.06 4.13
N SER A 165 4.53 -9.05 3.29
CA SER A 165 3.80 -9.37 2.06
C SER A 165 2.34 -9.75 2.34
N ILE A 166 2.10 -10.63 3.32
CA ILE A 166 0.75 -11.06 3.72
C ILE A 166 -0.08 -9.85 4.16
N VAL A 167 0.46 -9.00 5.04
CA VAL A 167 -0.23 -7.77 5.49
C VAL A 167 -0.49 -6.83 4.30
N ALA A 168 0.51 -6.63 3.44
CA ALA A 168 0.35 -5.77 2.27
C ALA A 168 -0.76 -6.27 1.35
N ALA A 169 -0.76 -7.57 1.02
CA ALA A 169 -1.70 -8.21 0.11
C ALA A 169 -3.13 -8.26 0.68
N ALA A 170 -3.29 -8.66 1.95
CA ALA A 170 -4.59 -8.75 2.60
C ALA A 170 -5.36 -7.41 2.60
N LEU A 171 -4.62 -6.30 2.70
CA LEU A 171 -5.18 -4.95 2.81
C LEU A 171 -5.20 -4.19 1.47
N GLN A 172 -4.43 -4.63 0.47
CA GLN A 172 -4.35 -3.96 -0.81
C GLN A 172 -5.70 -4.05 -1.52
N ASN A 173 -6.26 -2.89 -1.90
CA ASN A 173 -7.57 -2.78 -2.53
C ASN A 173 -8.71 -3.43 -1.72
N ASN A 174 -8.55 -3.54 -0.39
CA ASN A 174 -9.54 -4.12 0.52
C ASN A 174 -9.92 -3.13 1.65
N PRO A 175 -10.80 -2.15 1.37
CA PRO A 175 -11.20 -1.15 2.37
C PRO A 175 -11.82 -1.74 3.65
N PRO A 176 -12.69 -2.78 3.60
CA PRO A 176 -13.19 -3.45 4.80
C PRO A 176 -12.07 -3.99 5.70
N ALA A 177 -11.10 -4.70 5.12
CA ALA A 177 -9.97 -5.23 5.86
C ALA A 177 -9.11 -4.12 6.49
N ALA A 178 -8.82 -3.05 5.73
CA ALA A 178 -8.08 -1.90 6.24
C ALA A 178 -8.80 -1.21 7.41
N ARG A 179 -10.13 -1.13 7.35
CA ARG A 179 -10.96 -0.59 8.44
C ARG A 179 -10.90 -1.47 9.68
N MET A 180 -11.03 -2.79 9.55
CA MET A 180 -10.93 -3.72 10.70
C MET A 180 -9.58 -3.58 11.41
N VAL A 181 -8.48 -3.51 10.65
CA VAL A 181 -7.14 -3.26 11.23
C VAL A 181 -7.08 -1.88 11.88
N GLY A 182 -7.69 -0.86 11.27
CA GLY A 182 -7.80 0.48 11.84
C GLY A 182 -8.53 0.53 13.19
N ASP A 183 -9.66 -0.18 13.28
CA ASP A 183 -10.47 -0.25 14.50
C ASP A 183 -9.72 -0.96 15.64
N ALA A 184 -8.91 -1.97 15.30
CA ALA A 184 -8.05 -2.68 16.25
C ALA A 184 -6.72 -1.97 16.56
N TRP A 185 -6.34 -0.94 15.77
CA TRP A 185 -5.00 -0.35 15.79
C TRP A 185 -4.52 0.12 17.17
N PRO A 186 -5.33 0.83 18.00
CA PRO A 186 -4.88 1.25 19.33
C PRO A 186 -4.46 0.06 20.21
N SER A 187 -5.25 -1.01 20.22
CA SER A 187 -4.95 -2.23 20.98
C SER A 187 -3.74 -2.96 20.42
N LEU A 188 -3.57 -2.98 19.09
CA LEU A 188 -2.39 -3.57 18.46
C LEU A 188 -1.12 -2.83 18.87
N MET A 189 -1.12 -1.49 18.86
CA MET A 189 0.05 -0.70 19.23
C MET A 189 0.41 -0.78 20.72
N GLU A 190 -0.54 -1.11 21.60
CA GLU A 190 -0.29 -1.39 23.02
C GLU A 190 0.24 -2.81 23.28
N SER A 191 0.21 -3.68 22.27
CA SER A 191 0.60 -5.08 22.41
C SER A 191 2.12 -5.28 22.49
N THR A 192 2.52 -6.46 22.99
CA THR A 192 3.92 -6.89 23.05
C THR A 192 4.18 -8.04 22.11
N CYS A 193 5.32 -7.99 21.43
CA CYS A 193 5.84 -9.05 20.60
C CYS A 193 6.85 -9.90 21.36
N THR A 194 6.90 -11.20 21.06
CA THR A 194 7.95 -12.08 21.56
C THR A 194 9.14 -12.04 20.59
N GLY A 195 10.32 -11.66 21.08
CA GLY A 195 11.56 -11.69 20.32
C GLY A 195 12.21 -13.07 20.26
N PRO A 196 13.28 -13.24 19.45
CA PRO A 196 13.97 -14.53 19.24
C PRO A 196 14.44 -15.22 20.53
N GLN A 197 14.78 -14.45 21.56
CA GLN A 197 15.24 -14.96 22.86
C GLN A 197 14.11 -15.09 23.91
N GLY A 198 12.84 -15.10 23.46
CA GLY A 198 11.68 -15.12 24.36
C GLY A 198 11.45 -13.83 25.15
N ARG A 199 12.24 -12.78 24.90
CA ARG A 199 12.07 -11.46 25.52
C ARG A 199 10.96 -10.69 24.81
N GLY A 200 10.00 -10.21 25.59
CA GLY A 200 8.95 -9.31 25.09
C GLY A 200 9.52 -7.94 24.72
N PHE A 201 9.04 -7.36 23.62
CA PHE A 201 9.26 -5.97 23.26
C PHE A 201 7.94 -5.33 22.78
N PRO A 202 7.70 -4.02 23.01
CA PRO A 202 6.47 -3.38 22.54
C PRO A 202 6.39 -3.38 21.01
N LEU A 203 5.22 -3.72 20.44
CA LEU A 203 5.04 -3.71 18.99
C LEU A 203 5.29 -2.31 18.42
N ARG A 204 4.79 -1.27 19.10
CA ARG A 204 4.98 0.14 18.71
C ARG A 204 6.44 0.51 18.51
N ASP A 205 7.32 0.09 19.42
CA ASP A 205 8.75 0.38 19.35
C ASP A 205 9.40 -0.27 18.12
N GLY A 206 9.01 -1.50 17.80
CA GLY A 206 9.48 -2.21 16.62
C GLY A 206 8.92 -1.63 15.32
N PHE A 207 7.66 -1.20 15.33
CA PHE A 207 6.96 -0.68 14.16
C PHE A 207 7.49 0.69 13.72
N TYR A 208 7.77 1.58 14.68
CA TYR A 208 8.36 2.90 14.43
C TYR A 208 9.88 2.93 14.56
N ALA A 209 10.53 1.76 14.61
CA ALA A 209 11.98 1.68 14.61
C ALA A 209 12.58 2.23 13.30
N PRO A 210 13.79 2.82 13.35
CA PRO A 210 14.52 3.22 12.15
C PRO A 210 14.67 2.07 11.15
N PHE A 211 14.51 2.36 9.85
CA PHE A 211 14.72 1.39 8.77
C PHE A 211 16.21 1.11 8.51
N ALA A 212 17.06 2.06 8.84
CA ALA A 212 18.51 1.94 8.74
C ALA A 212 19.15 2.30 10.09
N PRO A 213 20.28 1.69 10.48
CA PRO A 213 21.03 2.14 11.65
C PRO A 213 21.45 3.61 11.44
N LEU A 214 21.23 4.44 12.46
CA LEU A 214 21.65 5.85 12.47
C LEU A 214 23.18 6.00 12.42
N ASP A 215 23.90 4.93 12.78
CA ASP A 215 25.35 4.84 12.72
C ASP A 215 25.77 3.93 11.56
N PRO A 216 26.36 4.46 10.47
CA PRO A 216 26.83 3.67 9.34
C PRO A 216 28.00 2.74 9.69
N SER A 217 28.57 2.83 10.91
CA SER A 217 29.57 1.88 11.42
C SER A 217 28.96 0.69 12.17
N ALA A 218 27.66 0.72 12.47
CA ALA A 218 26.95 -0.41 13.05
C ALA A 218 26.67 -1.45 11.95
N ARG A 219 27.39 -2.58 11.98
CA ARG A 219 27.30 -3.71 11.03
C ARG A 219 25.98 -4.51 11.08
N ARG A 220 24.84 -3.85 11.25
CA ARG A 220 23.51 -4.47 11.13
C ARG A 220 22.69 -3.66 10.15
N ASP A 221 23.11 -3.69 8.90
CA ASP A 221 22.32 -3.15 7.81
C ASP A 221 21.06 -4.02 7.67
N VAL A 222 19.89 -3.39 7.62
CA VAL A 222 18.65 -4.09 7.32
C VAL A 222 18.61 -4.30 5.81
N PRO A 223 18.42 -5.53 5.29
CA PRO A 223 18.40 -5.78 3.86
C PRO A 223 17.37 -4.92 3.14
N ALA A 224 17.72 -4.37 1.97
CA ALA A 224 16.84 -3.49 1.20
C ALA A 224 15.50 -4.17 0.84
N ALA A 225 15.52 -5.49 0.60
CA ALA A 225 14.32 -6.29 0.37
C ALA A 225 13.37 -6.28 1.58
N GLN A 226 13.91 -6.36 2.79
CA GLN A 226 13.14 -6.28 4.03
C GLN A 226 12.54 -4.89 4.23
N VAL A 227 13.31 -3.83 4.00
CA VAL A 227 12.80 -2.45 4.05
C VAL A 227 11.68 -2.26 3.02
N LYS A 228 11.89 -2.72 1.78
CA LYS A 228 10.89 -2.62 0.70
C LYS A 228 9.59 -3.34 1.08
N ALA A 229 9.67 -4.54 1.64
CA ALA A 229 8.50 -5.30 2.07
C ALA A 229 7.73 -4.56 3.17
N ARG A 230 8.43 -4.01 4.17
CA ARG A 230 7.82 -3.18 5.22
C ARG A 230 7.16 -1.92 4.68
N VAL A 231 7.80 -1.19 3.76
CA VAL A 231 7.20 -0.02 3.08
C VAL A 231 5.97 -0.45 2.28
N GLY A 232 5.99 -1.64 1.69
CA GLY A 232 4.82 -2.26 1.04
C GLY A 232 3.65 -2.46 1.99
N ALA A 233 3.88 -3.08 3.15
CA ALA A 233 2.86 -3.27 4.18
C ALA A 233 2.32 -1.93 4.69
N LEU A 234 3.20 -0.97 4.96
CA LEU A 234 2.83 0.40 5.35
C LEU A 234 1.91 1.05 4.32
N SER A 235 2.23 0.94 3.03
CA SER A 235 1.41 1.50 1.96
C SER A 235 -0.04 0.98 1.98
N SER A 236 -0.27 -0.27 2.39
CA SER A 236 -1.63 -0.80 2.53
C SER A 236 -2.27 -0.40 3.86
N LEU A 237 -1.51 -0.42 4.96
CA LEU A 237 -1.95 -0.02 6.30
C LEU A 237 -2.41 1.46 6.35
N LEU A 238 -1.70 2.36 5.69
CA LEU A 238 -2.00 3.81 5.67
C LEU A 238 -3.33 4.15 4.96
N ARG A 239 -3.96 3.19 4.28
CA ARG A 239 -5.34 3.36 3.76
C ARG A 239 -6.34 3.56 4.89
N SER A 240 -6.03 3.08 6.10
CA SER A 240 -6.81 3.35 7.29
C SER A 240 -6.44 4.71 7.91
N PRO A 241 -7.39 5.65 8.08
CA PRO A 241 -7.13 6.93 8.72
C PRO A 241 -6.53 6.80 10.12
N ALA A 242 -7.01 5.85 10.94
CA ALA A 242 -6.50 5.63 12.29
C ALA A 242 -5.01 5.26 12.29
N VAL A 243 -4.60 4.39 11.37
CA VAL A 243 -3.20 3.97 11.22
C VAL A 243 -2.34 5.12 10.67
N ARG A 244 -2.85 5.83 9.67
CA ARG A 244 -2.16 6.96 9.05
C ARG A 244 -1.92 8.10 10.03
N ASP A 245 -2.91 8.45 10.84
CA ASP A 245 -2.81 9.55 11.78
C ASP A 245 -1.83 9.21 12.92
N ASP A 246 -1.85 7.97 13.44
CA ASP A 246 -0.87 7.50 14.42
C ASP A 246 0.55 7.42 13.82
N PHE A 247 0.67 7.02 12.55
CA PHE A 247 1.93 7.00 11.82
C PHE A 247 2.54 8.41 11.68
N LEU A 248 1.74 9.39 11.28
CA LEU A 248 2.18 10.79 11.19
C LEU A 248 2.58 11.33 12.57
N ALA A 249 1.77 11.06 13.60
CA ALA A 249 2.04 11.50 14.98
C ALA A 249 3.31 10.87 15.58
N SER A 250 3.69 9.67 15.11
CA SER A 250 4.86 8.94 15.59
C SER A 250 6.15 9.23 14.81
N GLY A 251 6.16 10.27 13.98
CA GLY A 251 7.33 10.63 13.16
C GLY A 251 7.57 9.65 12.00
N GLY A 252 6.52 9.01 11.49
CA GLY A 252 6.61 8.04 10.40
C GLY A 252 7.21 8.62 9.11
N MET A 253 7.01 9.92 8.85
CA MET A 253 7.65 10.59 7.72
C MET A 253 9.18 10.62 7.87
N ASP A 254 9.72 10.85 9.07
CA ASP A 254 11.17 10.79 9.27
C ASP A 254 11.71 9.38 8.97
N ARG A 255 10.94 8.33 9.28
CA ARG A 255 11.29 6.94 8.94
C ARG A 255 11.27 6.71 7.43
N LEU A 256 10.26 7.19 6.71
CA LEU A 256 10.25 7.07 5.25
C LEU A 256 11.36 7.87 4.58
N LEU A 257 11.76 9.01 5.16
CA LEU A 257 12.91 9.78 4.71
C LEU A 257 14.22 9.00 4.90
N GLU A 258 14.38 8.30 6.03
CA GLU A 258 15.49 7.36 6.25
C GLU A 258 15.49 6.23 5.21
N ALA A 259 14.34 5.67 4.83
CA ALA A 259 14.26 4.65 3.78
C ALA A 259 14.55 5.21 2.38
N LEU A 260 14.15 6.45 2.09
CA LEU A 260 14.42 7.13 0.83
C LEU A 260 15.93 7.44 0.68
N THR A 261 16.52 7.96 1.74
CA THR A 261 17.94 8.34 1.81
C THR A 261 18.87 7.17 2.11
N GLY A 262 18.30 6.05 2.58
CA GLY A 262 19.00 4.83 2.97
C GLY A 262 19.92 4.32 1.87
N ALA A 263 21.15 3.99 2.27
CA ALA A 263 22.23 3.44 1.43
C ALA A 263 22.47 4.16 0.09
N ALA A 264 22.37 5.49 0.08
CA ALA A 264 22.88 6.44 -0.93
C ALA A 264 23.32 5.89 -2.32
N GLY A 265 22.46 5.15 -3.03
CA GLY A 265 22.61 4.82 -4.45
C GLY A 265 22.96 3.38 -4.85
N GLY A 266 22.95 2.39 -3.95
CA GLY A 266 23.08 0.98 -4.36
C GLY A 266 21.86 0.48 -5.15
N GLY A 267 22.06 -0.41 -6.13
CA GLY A 267 20.97 -0.89 -7.00
C GLY A 267 19.79 -1.55 -6.28
N ALA A 268 20.06 -2.22 -5.15
CA ALA A 268 19.03 -2.85 -4.32
C ALA A 268 18.06 -1.84 -3.67
N TRP A 269 18.50 -0.60 -3.41
CA TRP A 269 17.70 0.44 -2.74
C TRP A 269 16.81 1.24 -3.69
N MET A 270 17.03 1.15 -5.01
CA MET A 270 16.14 1.75 -6.00
C MET A 270 14.70 1.24 -5.86
N GLY A 271 14.53 -0.05 -5.54
CA GLY A 271 13.22 -0.65 -5.31
C GLY A 271 12.52 -0.10 -4.06
N VAL A 272 13.28 0.23 -3.00
CA VAL A 272 12.77 0.87 -1.78
C VAL A 272 12.34 2.30 -2.09
N GLN A 273 13.21 3.08 -2.72
CA GLN A 273 12.97 4.49 -3.05
C GLN A 273 11.73 4.67 -3.93
N ARG A 274 11.58 3.84 -4.97
CA ARG A 274 10.38 3.82 -5.81
C ARG A 274 9.12 3.54 -4.99
N LYS A 275 9.17 2.56 -4.09
CA LYS A 275 8.03 2.19 -3.25
C LYS A 275 7.65 3.31 -2.28
N VAL A 276 8.64 4.01 -1.69
CA VAL A 276 8.41 5.22 -0.89
C VAL A 276 7.78 6.31 -1.74
N GLY A 277 8.31 6.58 -2.93
CA GLY A 277 7.77 7.57 -3.85
C GLY A 277 6.30 7.34 -4.20
N HIS A 278 5.93 6.11 -4.56
CA HIS A 278 4.53 5.76 -4.84
C HIS A 278 3.66 5.90 -3.59
N LEU A 279 4.14 5.48 -2.41
CA LEU A 279 3.40 5.67 -1.15
C LEU A 279 3.10 7.15 -0.89
N LEU A 280 4.05 8.05 -1.15
CA LEU A 280 3.83 9.49 -0.98
C LEU A 280 2.74 10.03 -1.92
N LEU A 281 2.75 9.59 -3.18
CA LEU A 281 1.73 9.97 -4.16
C LEU A 281 0.35 9.45 -3.74
N ASP A 282 0.26 8.15 -3.46
CA ASP A 282 -1.00 7.46 -3.15
C ASP A 282 -1.71 8.00 -1.90
N HIS A 283 -0.96 8.45 -0.89
CA HIS A 283 -1.53 8.78 0.43
C HIS A 283 -1.54 10.25 0.79
N PHE A 284 -0.58 11.04 0.26
CA PHE A 284 -0.38 12.41 0.75
C PHE A 284 -0.37 13.48 -0.34
N LEU A 285 0.10 13.18 -1.55
CA LEU A 285 0.39 14.19 -2.56
C LEU A 285 -0.63 14.25 -3.70
N ASP A 286 -1.09 13.10 -4.20
CA ASP A 286 -1.92 13.02 -5.40
C ASP A 286 -3.36 12.59 -5.10
N GLU A 287 -4.29 13.55 -5.20
CA GLU A 287 -5.73 13.32 -5.01
C GLU A 287 -6.31 12.33 -6.02
N GLU A 288 -5.80 12.30 -7.26
CA GLU A 288 -6.28 11.37 -8.28
C GLU A 288 -5.92 9.91 -7.92
N SER A 289 -4.83 9.74 -7.18
CA SER A 289 -4.38 8.45 -6.65
C SER A 289 -5.03 8.10 -5.29
N GLY A 290 -5.88 8.98 -4.75
CA GLY A 290 -6.63 8.76 -3.51
C GLY A 290 -6.05 9.43 -2.26
N ALA A 291 -5.07 10.34 -2.41
CA ALA A 291 -4.48 11.05 -1.29
C ALA A 291 -5.45 12.05 -0.64
N THR A 292 -5.35 12.19 0.69
CA THR A 292 -6.04 13.26 1.41
C THR A 292 -5.09 14.46 1.58
N LYS A 293 -5.27 15.50 0.76
CA LYS A 293 -4.46 16.74 0.87
C LYS A 293 -4.63 17.39 2.24
N GLY A 294 -3.57 18.02 2.71
CA GLY A 294 -3.60 18.76 3.98
C GLY A 294 -2.91 18.05 5.14
N LEU A 295 -2.75 16.72 5.07
CA LEU A 295 -2.17 15.92 6.16
C LEU A 295 -0.65 16.02 6.21
N TRP A 296 -0.02 15.90 5.04
CA TRP A 296 1.40 16.13 4.79
C TRP A 296 1.51 16.61 3.34
N PRO A 297 2.39 17.56 2.98
CA PRO A 297 3.44 18.21 3.79
C PRO A 297 2.92 19.15 4.89
N VAL A 298 3.78 19.46 5.87
CA VAL A 298 3.39 20.12 7.13
C VAL A 298 3.62 21.63 7.16
N PHE A 299 4.39 22.19 6.24
CA PHE A 299 4.54 23.63 6.12
C PHE A 299 3.20 24.27 5.76
N ARG A 300 2.75 25.22 6.58
CA ARG A 300 1.53 25.99 6.39
C ARG A 300 1.79 27.45 6.73
N ALA A 301 1.53 28.37 5.78
CA ALA A 301 1.65 29.80 6.06
C ALA A 301 0.66 30.27 7.13
N SER A 302 -0.48 29.60 7.23
CA SER A 302 -1.53 29.86 8.22
C SER A 302 -1.18 29.40 9.65
N GLU A 303 -0.09 28.65 9.86
CA GLU A 303 0.32 28.21 11.20
C GLU A 303 0.66 29.43 12.07
N PRO A 304 -0.09 29.75 13.14
CA PRO A 304 0.11 30.96 13.92
C PRO A 304 1.44 30.98 14.70
N ASP A 305 1.97 29.81 15.07
CA ASP A 305 3.25 29.70 15.79
C ASP A 305 4.42 29.73 14.80
N ALA A 306 5.17 30.84 14.80
CA ALA A 306 6.32 31.03 13.91
C ALA A 306 7.41 29.95 14.08
N ALA A 307 7.59 29.39 15.28
CA ALA A 307 8.56 28.32 15.50
C ALA A 307 8.10 27.02 14.85
N LYS A 308 6.82 26.65 15.02
CA LYS A 308 6.24 25.48 14.34
C LYS A 308 6.22 25.65 12.83
N ARG A 309 5.89 26.84 12.35
CA ARG A 309 5.92 27.19 10.92
C ARG A 309 7.30 26.98 10.33
N LYS A 310 8.34 27.48 11.01
CA LYS A 310 9.75 27.30 10.60
C LYS A 310 10.15 25.83 10.60
N LEU A 311 9.82 25.08 11.65
CA LEU A 311 10.13 23.64 11.72
C LEU A 311 9.42 22.86 10.60
N GLY A 312 8.15 23.18 10.32
CA GLY A 312 7.41 22.56 9.21
C GLY A 312 8.05 22.87 7.85
N ARG A 313 8.49 24.12 7.64
CA ARG A 313 9.23 24.52 6.44
C ARG A 313 10.54 23.73 6.28
N GLU A 314 11.36 23.66 7.34
CA GLU A 314 12.62 22.91 7.33
C GLU A 314 12.41 21.41 7.09
N ALA A 315 11.34 20.82 7.65
CA ALA A 315 11.00 19.42 7.43
C ALA A 315 10.64 19.14 5.97
N ASP A 316 9.78 19.97 5.38
CA ASP A 316 9.36 19.82 3.97
C ASP A 316 10.55 20.08 3.00
N GLU A 317 11.40 21.06 3.30
CA GLU A 317 12.62 21.34 2.50
C GLU A 317 13.60 20.17 2.48
N LYS A 318 13.77 19.45 3.60
CA LYS A 318 14.59 18.23 3.64
C LYS A 318 14.06 17.15 2.69
N TRP A 319 12.74 16.99 2.62
CA TRP A 319 12.11 16.05 1.70
C TRP A 319 12.28 16.45 0.24
N ILE A 320 12.08 17.73 -0.09
CA ILE A 320 12.32 18.27 -1.42
C ILE A 320 13.76 17.97 -1.86
N GLU A 321 14.73 18.25 -0.99
CA GLU A 321 16.13 18.02 -1.31
C GLU A 321 16.46 16.53 -1.48
N ALA A 322 15.95 15.66 -0.60
CA ALA A 322 16.17 14.22 -0.70
C ALA A 322 15.62 13.63 -2.02
N VAL A 323 14.42 14.04 -2.45
CA VAL A 323 13.85 13.56 -3.72
C VAL A 323 14.59 14.17 -4.91
N ARG A 324 15.09 15.40 -4.81
CA ARG A 324 15.92 16.04 -5.85
C ARG A 324 17.21 15.26 -6.10
N VAL A 325 17.91 14.86 -5.03
CA VAL A 325 19.11 14.02 -5.13
C VAL A 325 18.82 12.69 -5.82
N VAL A 326 17.69 12.03 -5.49
CA VAL A 326 17.29 10.78 -6.16
C VAL A 326 17.01 11.00 -7.65
N ARG A 327 16.29 12.08 -8.00
CA ARG A 327 15.99 12.43 -9.39
C ARG A 327 17.27 12.65 -10.21
N GLU A 328 18.21 13.42 -9.66
CA GLU A 328 19.47 13.76 -10.33
C GLU A 328 20.33 12.52 -10.57
N ARG A 329 20.38 11.60 -9.59
CA ARG A 329 21.11 10.33 -9.69
C ARG A 329 20.54 9.42 -10.77
N ASP A 330 19.22 9.27 -10.83
CA ASP A 330 18.56 8.30 -11.71
C ASP A 330 18.26 8.85 -13.12
N GLY A 331 18.85 9.99 -13.48
CA GLY A 331 18.68 10.59 -14.81
C GLY A 331 17.24 11.04 -15.10
N GLY A 332 16.46 11.39 -14.06
CA GLY A 332 15.02 11.69 -14.11
C GLY A 332 14.63 12.98 -14.84
N ASN A 333 15.20 13.21 -16.03
CA ASN A 333 14.82 14.28 -16.95
C ASN A 333 13.79 13.82 -17.99
N ASP A 334 13.47 12.53 -18.04
CA ASP A 334 12.55 11.97 -19.04
C ASP A 334 11.06 12.09 -18.65
N GLY A 335 10.73 12.80 -17.56
CA GLY A 335 9.36 13.12 -17.15
C GLY A 335 8.53 11.95 -16.58
N GLU A 336 8.90 10.70 -16.89
CA GLU A 336 8.18 9.48 -16.47
C GLU A 336 8.61 8.93 -15.10
N HIS A 337 9.71 9.41 -14.53
CA HIS A 337 10.18 8.92 -13.23
C HIS A 337 9.32 9.45 -12.07
N TRP A 338 8.93 8.59 -11.13
CA TRP A 338 8.07 8.94 -9.98
C TRP A 338 8.57 10.16 -9.20
N SER A 339 9.89 10.37 -9.12
CA SER A 339 10.48 11.50 -8.39
C SER A 339 10.12 12.85 -9.00
N VAL A 340 9.81 12.90 -10.30
CA VAL A 340 9.35 14.12 -10.98
C VAL A 340 7.96 14.51 -10.46
N ALA A 341 7.04 13.55 -10.39
CA ALA A 341 5.70 13.79 -9.85
C ALA A 341 5.75 14.20 -8.38
N VAL A 342 6.51 13.47 -7.55
CA VAL A 342 6.68 13.80 -6.12
C VAL A 342 7.25 15.22 -5.95
N LEU A 343 8.33 15.57 -6.66
CA LEU A 343 8.92 16.92 -6.56
C LEU A 343 7.94 18.00 -7.00
N ARG A 344 7.19 17.77 -8.07
CA ARG A 344 6.20 18.73 -8.56
C ARG A 344 5.16 19.06 -7.49
N GLU A 345 4.61 18.05 -6.83
CA GLU A 345 3.61 18.25 -5.77
C GLU A 345 4.23 18.93 -4.53
N LEU A 346 5.45 18.52 -4.13
CA LEU A 346 6.14 19.11 -2.97
C LEU A 346 6.54 20.57 -3.19
N GLU A 347 7.19 20.87 -4.31
CA GLU A 347 7.61 22.23 -4.66
C GLU A 347 6.38 23.12 -4.95
N GLY A 348 5.34 22.55 -5.57
CA GLY A 348 4.06 23.23 -5.78
C GLY A 348 3.39 23.64 -4.48
N HIS A 349 3.28 22.71 -3.52
CA HIS A 349 2.78 22.99 -2.17
C HIS A 349 3.64 24.05 -1.48
N HIS A 350 4.96 23.86 -1.45
CA HIS A 350 5.88 24.79 -0.80
C HIS A 350 5.78 26.22 -1.36
N ALA A 351 5.77 26.36 -2.69
CA ALA A 351 5.62 27.65 -3.35
C ALA A 351 4.26 28.30 -3.09
N ALA A 352 3.18 27.52 -3.00
CA ALA A 352 1.86 28.02 -2.63
C ALA A 352 1.84 28.57 -1.19
N GLN A 353 2.50 27.88 -0.25
CA GLN A 353 2.61 28.35 1.13
C GLN A 353 3.49 29.61 1.23
N LEU A 354 4.62 29.68 0.54
CA LEU A 354 5.46 30.89 0.52
C LEU A 354 4.66 32.13 0.06
N LYS A 355 3.82 32.01 -0.98
CA LYS A 355 2.97 33.13 -1.43
C LYS A 355 1.99 33.64 -0.36
N GLY A 356 1.65 32.79 0.61
CA GLY A 356 0.77 33.13 1.73
C GLY A 356 1.49 33.79 2.91
N LEU A 357 2.82 33.89 2.90
CA LEU A 357 3.59 34.53 3.97
C LEU A 357 3.66 36.06 3.81
N PRO A 358 3.69 36.81 4.93
CA PRO A 358 4.04 38.22 4.90
C PRO A 358 5.49 38.41 4.42
N LYS A 359 5.77 39.54 3.75
CA LYS A 359 7.08 39.80 3.10
C LYS A 359 8.25 39.83 4.08
N GLU A 360 7.98 40.12 5.34
CA GLU A 360 8.95 40.17 6.42
C GLU A 360 9.42 38.77 6.86
N GLU A 361 8.72 37.72 6.45
CA GLU A 361 8.98 36.31 6.79
C GLU A 361 9.41 35.43 5.60
N LEU A 362 9.44 36.02 4.40
CA LEU A 362 10.01 35.40 3.20
C LEU A 362 11.54 35.45 3.25
#